data_AF-A0A3C0IC89-F1
#
_entry.id   AF-A0A3C0IC89-F1
#
_cell.length_a   1.000
_cell.length_b   1.000
_cell.length_c   1.000
_cell.angle_alpha   90.00
_cell.angle_beta   90.00
_cell.angle_gamma   90.00
#
_symmetry.space_group_name_H-M   'P 1'
#
loop_
_entity.id
_entity.type
_entity.pdbx_description
1 polymer ?
#
loop_
_entity_poly.entity_id
_entity_poly.type
_entity_poly.pdbx_seq_one_letter_code
_entity_poly.pdbx_strand_id
1 'polypeptide(L)'
;MIEMYKSNPVGLEALEKYGKLDKALREQDIVKHCLKTGDQLPDFTLSNQHGEPKNIYELHQTQWLILVYFRGKFCPFCNLDLRILQKKLSAIEGCPAK
;
A
#
# COMPACT_ATOMS: atom_id res chain seq x y z
N MET A 1 -0.98 14.31 18.52
CA MET A 1 -1.45 13.67 17.25
C MET A 1 -2.35 12.45 17.48
N ILE A 2 -2.03 11.53 18.38
CA ILE A 2 -2.92 10.39 18.72
C ILE A 2 -4.23 10.85 19.38
N GLU A 3 -4.18 11.90 20.21
CA GLU A 3 -5.38 12.44 20.89
C GLU A 3 -6.43 13.02 19.94
N MET A 4 -5.99 13.58 18.80
CA MET A 4 -6.88 14.17 17.79
C MET A 4 -7.72 13.10 17.05
N TYR A 5 -7.25 11.84 17.03
CA TYR A 5 -7.98 10.72 16.43
C TYR A 5 -9.01 10.10 17.39
N LYS A 6 -8.87 10.34 18.69
CA LYS A 6 -9.81 9.85 19.73
C LYS A 6 -11.08 10.69 19.82
N SER A 7 -11.06 11.92 19.32
CA SER A 7 -12.16 12.90 19.45
C SER A 7 -13.15 12.93 18.28
N ASN A 8 -13.01 12.05 17.29
CA ASN A 8 -13.95 11.94 16.18
C ASN A 8 -14.81 10.68 16.34
N PRO A 9 -15.97 10.76 17.03
CA PRO A 9 -16.81 9.60 17.22
C PRO A 9 -17.39 9.17 15.88
N VAL A 10 -16.86 8.07 15.34
CA VAL A 10 -17.51 7.34 14.26
C VAL A 10 -18.86 6.85 14.80
N GLY A 11 -19.96 7.19 14.13
CA GLY A 11 -21.30 6.82 14.58
C GLY A 11 -21.47 5.31 14.72
N LEU A 12 -22.34 4.87 15.64
CA LEU A 12 -22.59 3.44 15.92
C LEU A 12 -22.97 2.66 14.66
N GLU A 13 -23.78 3.26 13.78
CA GLU A 13 -24.16 2.66 12.49
C GLU A 13 -22.95 2.43 11.58
N ALA A 14 -22.03 3.41 11.52
CA ALA A 14 -20.82 3.28 10.73
C ALA A 14 -19.92 2.19 11.31
N LEU A 15 -19.76 2.11 12.63
CA LEU A 15 -19.00 1.05 13.29
C LEU A 15 -19.59 -0.34 13.01
N GLU A 16 -20.91 -0.49 13.08
CA GLU A 16 -21.58 -1.75 12.77
C GLU A 16 -21.35 -2.15 11.30
N LYS A 17 -21.45 -1.19 10.37
CA LYS A 17 -21.21 -1.43 8.95
C LYS A 17 -19.76 -1.82 8.67
N TYR A 18 -18.80 -1.15 9.30
CA TYR A 18 -17.38 -1.52 9.19
C TYR A 18 -17.11 -2.91 9.78
N GLY A 19 -17.69 -3.23 10.94
CA GLY A 19 -17.55 -4.55 11.56
C GLY A 19 -18.10 -5.68 10.68
N LYS A 20 -19.26 -5.47 10.04
CA LYS A 20 -19.82 -6.41 9.07
C LYS A 20 -18.90 -6.61 7.86
N LEU A 21 -18.33 -5.52 7.33
CA LEU A 21 -17.42 -5.58 6.19
C LEU A 21 -16.10 -6.31 6.54
N ASP A 22 -15.50 -6.00 7.69
CA ASP A 22 -14.28 -6.67 8.16
C ASP A 22 -14.52 -8.17 8.34
N LYS A 23 -15.65 -8.55 8.95
CA LYS A 23 -16.03 -9.95 9.11
C LYS A 23 -16.18 -10.65 7.76
N ALA A 24 -16.90 -10.06 6.81
CA ALA A 24 -17.09 -10.64 5.47
C ALA A 24 -15.77 -10.82 4.71
N LEU A 25 -14.85 -9.86 4.82
CA LEU A 25 -13.51 -9.96 4.21
C LEU A 25 -12.66 -11.07 4.83
N ARG A 26 -12.74 -11.25 6.15
CA ARG A 26 -12.03 -12.33 6.87
C ARG A 26 -12.56 -13.71 6.48
N GLU A 27 -13.88 -13.84 6.33
CA GLU A 27 -14.53 -15.09 5.92
C GLU A 27 -14.15 -15.53 4.51
N GLN A 28 -13.82 -14.58 3.62
CA GLN A 28 -13.31 -14.86 2.27
C GLN A 28 -11.86 -15.36 2.26
N ASP A 29 -11.18 -15.40 3.42
CA ASP A 29 -9.83 -15.91 3.59
C ASP A 29 -8.83 -15.34 2.55
N ILE A 30 -8.97 -14.04 2.26
CA ILE A 30 -8.23 -13.33 1.21
C ILE A 30 -6.71 -13.43 1.37
N VAL A 31 -6.25 -13.71 2.59
CA VAL A 31 -4.84 -13.92 2.93
C VAL A 31 -4.26 -15.15 2.20
N LYS A 32 -5.06 -16.19 1.96
CA LYS A 32 -4.63 -17.37 1.18
C LYS A 32 -4.21 -17.04 -0.25
N HIS A 33 -4.75 -15.95 -0.80
CA HIS A 33 -4.48 -15.50 -2.16
C HIS A 33 -3.41 -14.39 -2.24
N CYS A 34 -2.88 -13.96 -1.10
CA CYS A 34 -1.78 -12.99 -1.10
C CYS A 34 -0.48 -13.62 -1.58
N LEU A 35 0.29 -12.84 -2.35
CA LEU A 35 1.65 -13.20 -2.74
C LEU A 35 2.52 -13.41 -1.49
N LYS A 36 3.33 -14.46 -1.53
CA LYS A 36 4.30 -14.81 -0.49
C LYS A 36 5.71 -14.46 -0.96
N THR A 37 6.65 -14.46 -0.02
CA THR A 37 8.06 -14.29 -0.35
C THR A 37 8.51 -15.38 -1.32
N GLY A 38 9.11 -14.98 -2.43
CA GLY A 38 9.57 -15.88 -3.49
C GLY A 38 8.56 -16.10 -4.61
N ASP A 39 7.29 -15.72 -4.43
CA ASP A 39 6.31 -15.75 -5.52
C ASP A 39 6.67 -14.73 -6.60
N GLN A 40 6.34 -15.07 -7.84
CA GLN A 40 6.50 -14.14 -8.96
C GLN A 40 5.40 -13.07 -8.92
N LEU A 41 5.80 -11.81 -9.09
CA LEU A 41 4.87 -10.71 -9.22
C LEU A 41 4.06 -10.89 -10.52
N PRO A 42 2.72 -10.80 -10.51
CA PRO A 42 1.91 -10.85 -11.73
C PRO A 42 2.24 -9.70 -12.68
N ASP A 43 2.10 -9.94 -13.98
CA ASP A 43 2.19 -8.86 -14.97
C ASP A 43 0.97 -7.95 -14.89
N PHE A 44 1.20 -6.65 -14.84
CA PHE A 44 0.13 -5.66 -14.94
C PHE A 44 0.66 -4.30 -15.39
N THR A 45 -0.26 -3.50 -15.94
CA THR A 45 -0.03 -2.13 -16.36
C THR A 45 -1.00 -1.20 -15.64
N LEU A 46 -0.48 -0.14 -15.02
CA LEU A 46 -1.28 0.90 -14.37
C LEU A 46 -0.97 2.26 -14.98
N SER A 47 -1.94 3.17 -14.95
CA SER A 47 -1.70 4.57 -15.28
C SER A 47 -0.97 5.28 -14.13
N ASN A 48 0.07 6.05 -14.44
CA ASN A 48 0.72 6.94 -13.48
C ASN A 48 -0.16 8.19 -13.22
N GLN A 49 0.35 9.12 -12.40
CA GLN A 49 -0.37 10.37 -12.07
C GLN A 49 -0.62 11.30 -13.26
N HIS A 50 0.04 11.07 -14.40
CA HIS A 50 -0.14 11.81 -15.66
C HIS A 50 -1.06 11.07 -16.65
N GLY A 51 -1.62 9.90 -16.27
CA GLY A 51 -2.44 9.07 -17.13
C GLY A 51 -1.66 8.15 -18.07
N GLU A 52 -0.33 8.18 -18.02
CA GLU A 52 0.52 7.37 -18.89
C GLU A 52 0.56 5.92 -18.40
N PRO A 53 0.43 4.93 -19.28
CA PRO A 53 0.57 3.53 -18.90
C PRO A 53 2.02 3.22 -18.49
N LYS A 54 2.17 2.49 -17.39
CA LYS A 54 3.45 1.94 -16.91
C LYS A 54 3.27 0.46 -16.61
N ASN A 55 4.08 -0.37 -17.26
CA ASN A 55 4.12 -1.80 -16.98
C ASN A 55 5.08 -2.09 -15.82
N ILE A 56 4.71 -3.03 -14.95
CA ILE A 56 5.46 -3.31 -13.74
C ILE A 56 6.82 -3.99 -13.99
N TYR A 57 6.92 -4.83 -15.01
CA TYR A 57 8.18 -5.49 -15.37
C TYR A 57 9.15 -4.54 -16.04
N GLU A 58 8.67 -3.63 -16.89
CA GLU A 58 9.51 -2.57 -17.46
C GLU A 58 10.17 -1.72 -16.37
N LEU A 59 9.48 -1.46 -15.26
CA LEU A 59 10.02 -0.74 -14.10
C LEU A 59 11.06 -1.56 -13.32
N HIS A 60 10.93 -2.89 -13.28
CA HIS A 60 11.83 -3.79 -12.53
C HIS A 60 13.10 -4.19 -13.29
N GLN A 61 13.18 -3.98 -14.61
CA GLN A 61 14.31 -4.45 -15.42
C GLN A 61 15.68 -3.87 -15.02
N THR A 62 15.72 -2.66 -14.47
CA THR A 62 16.96 -1.91 -14.26
C THR A 62 17.33 -1.68 -12.79
N GLN A 63 16.38 -1.88 -11.87
CA GLN A 63 16.53 -1.51 -10.46
C GLN A 63 15.53 -2.27 -9.56
N TRP A 64 15.78 -2.27 -8.26
CA TRP A 64 14.82 -2.79 -7.29
C TRP A 64 13.50 -2.03 -7.39
N LEU A 65 12.40 -2.78 -7.41
CA LEU A 65 11.06 -2.23 -7.38
C LEU A 65 10.48 -2.36 -5.97
N ILE A 66 10.06 -1.22 -5.39
CA ILE A 66 9.34 -1.19 -4.11
C ILE A 66 7.89 -0.74 -4.37
N LEU A 67 6.94 -1.65 -4.17
CA LEU A 67 5.51 -1.37 -4.25
C LEU A 67 4.97 -0.96 -2.88
N VAL A 68 4.37 0.22 -2.79
CA VAL A 68 3.80 0.76 -1.54
C VAL A 68 2.35 1.11 -1.75
N TYR A 69 1.47 0.50 -0.94
CA TYR A 69 0.05 0.83 -0.97
C TYR A 69 -0.22 2.12 -0.18
N PHE A 70 -0.43 3.21 -0.90
CA PHE A 70 -0.69 4.53 -0.32
C PHE A 70 -2.18 4.88 -0.39
N ARG A 71 -2.89 4.83 0.76
CA ARG A 71 -4.34 5.09 0.82
C ARG A 71 -4.73 6.53 0.49
N GLY A 72 -3.81 7.47 0.68
CA GLY A 72 -4.05 8.89 0.44
C GLY A 72 -3.50 9.79 1.53
N LYS A 73 -3.44 11.10 1.24
CA LYS A 73 -2.92 12.14 2.14
C LYS A 73 -3.65 12.24 3.47
N PHE A 74 -4.89 11.75 3.56
CA PHE A 74 -5.66 11.72 4.80
C PHE A 74 -5.21 10.63 5.78
N CYS A 75 -4.42 9.66 5.33
CA CYS A 75 -3.95 8.57 6.18
C CYS A 75 -2.63 8.95 6.87
N PRO A 76 -2.60 9.14 8.21
CA PRO A 76 -1.41 9.58 8.92
C PRO A 76 -0.26 8.56 8.83
N PHE A 77 -0.58 7.26 8.84
CA PHE A 77 0.41 6.19 8.71
C PHE A 77 1.04 6.17 7.31
N CYS A 78 0.21 6.24 6.25
CA CYS A 78 0.74 6.26 4.88
C CYS A 78 1.68 7.46 4.65
N ASN A 79 1.35 8.63 5.21
CA ASN A 79 2.23 9.80 5.13
C ASN A 79 3.55 9.59 5.90
N LEU A 80 3.51 8.93 7.05
CA LEU A 80 4.70 8.60 7.82
C LEU A 80 5.61 7.63 7.05
N ASP A 81 5.03 6.55 6.52
CA ASP A 81 5.76 5.55 5.72
C ASP A 81 6.43 6.21 4.51
N LEU A 82 5.70 7.06 3.78
CA LEU A 82 6.24 7.77 2.63
C LEU A 82 7.42 8.68 3.01
N ARG A 83 7.34 9.40 4.14
CA ARG A 83 8.46 10.23 4.64
C ARG A 83 9.67 9.40 5.02
N ILE A 84 9.47 8.21 5.59
CA ILE A 84 10.57 7.31 5.95
C ILE A 84 11.25 6.80 4.68
N LEU A 85 10.47 6.37 3.67
CA LEU A 85 11.00 5.93 2.38
C LEU A 85 11.81 7.03 1.71
N GLN A 86 11.31 8.27 1.68
CA GLN A 86 12.04 9.42 1.16
C GLN A 86 13.39 9.64 1.85
N LYS A 87 13.44 9.52 3.19
CA LYS A 87 14.70 9.63 3.96
C LYS A 87 15.69 8.50 3.69
N LYS A 88 15.21 7.35 3.21
CA LYS A 88 16.02 6.16 2.90
C LYS A 88 16.32 6.02 1.41
N LEU A 89 15.81 6.91 0.57
CA LEU A 89 15.88 6.80 -0.88
C LEU A 89 17.32 6.62 -1.38
N SER A 90 18.26 7.43 -0.90
CA SER A 90 19.67 7.31 -1.29
C SER A 90 20.31 5.97 -0.92
N ALA A 91 19.82 5.29 0.12
CA ALA A 91 20.29 3.95 0.49
C ALA A 91 19.66 2.85 -0.37
N ILE A 92 18.52 3.13 -1.00
CA ILE A 92 17.79 2.19 -1.87
C ILE A 92 18.30 2.28 -3.31
N GLU A 93 18.45 3.50 -3.84
CA GLU A 93 18.86 3.75 -5.24
C GLU A 93 20.27 3.23 -5.57
N GLY A 94 21.14 3.09 -4.56
CA GLY A 94 22.50 2.56 -4.72
C GLY A 94 22.61 1.03 -4.68
N CYS A 95 21.51 0.31 -4.47
CA CYS A 95 21.52 -1.15 -4.41
C CYS A 95 21.20 -1.76 -5.79
N PRO A 96 22.06 -2.64 -6.35
CA PRO A 96 21.74 -3.33 -7.58
C PRO A 96 20.62 -4.35 -7.36
N ALA A 97 19.62 -4.37 -8.24
CA ALA A 97 18.61 -5.43 -8.31
C ALA A 97 19.31 -6.79 -8.49
N LYS A 98 18.83 -7.82 -7.78
CA LYS A 98 19.25 -9.20 -8.01
C LYS A 98 18.42 -9.84 -9.11
#